data_AF-A0A7N2MMM5-F1
#
_entry.id   AF-A0A7N2MMM5-F1
#
_cell.length_a   1.000
_cell.length_b   1.000
_cell.length_c   1.000
_cell.angle_alpha   90.00
_cell.angle_beta   90.00
_cell.angle_gamma   90.00
#
_symmetry.space_group_name_H-M   'P 1'
#
loop_
_entity.id
_entity.type
_entity.pdbx_description
1 polymer ?
#
loop_
_entity_poly.entity_id
_entity_poly.type
_entity_poly.pdbx_seq_one_letter_code
_entity_poly.pdbx_strand_id
1 'polypeptide(L)'
;MFKKHLATPFTGAGNTCVIELAYNPQKNDLKILRLVSFFFLDEAEAEIYSLSTDSWRKVVISMESLRGYEPNFGTIFDIAQTCIFFNEALHTVADSNHHSFILSFNVNDQIFREIMLPPNYLDGVPVFSTEPAVFKGSLAILFYASDDGDASVTYGLWRSMVWPSLGLENIWMVIRPQNS
;
A
#
# COMPACT_ATOMS: atom_id res chain seq x y z
N MET A 1 -11.84 -11.00 -29.38
CA MET A 1 -12.05 -9.53 -29.49
C MET A 1 -11.58 -8.91 -28.18
N PHE A 2 -10.63 -7.97 -28.19
CA PHE A 2 -10.16 -7.30 -26.98
C PHE A 2 -11.09 -6.13 -26.66
N LYS A 3 -11.66 -6.09 -25.46
CA LYS A 3 -12.59 -5.04 -25.01
C LYS A 3 -11.83 -4.05 -24.13
N LYS A 4 -11.80 -2.77 -24.53
CA LYS A 4 -11.13 -1.70 -23.79
C LYS A 4 -12.13 -0.98 -22.88
N HIS A 5 -11.87 -0.98 -21.57
CA HIS A 5 -12.60 -0.17 -20.60
C HIS A 5 -11.74 1.03 -20.21
N LEU A 6 -12.29 2.23 -20.31
CA LEU A 6 -11.60 3.45 -19.93
C LEU A 6 -11.90 3.75 -18.46
N ALA A 7 -10.85 3.79 -17.65
CA ALA A 7 -10.88 4.44 -16.35
C ALA A 7 -10.95 5.97 -16.53
N THR A 8 -11.19 6.71 -15.45
CA THR A 8 -11.22 8.18 -15.52
C THR A 8 -9.84 8.70 -15.94
N PRO A 9 -9.74 9.57 -16.98
CA PRO A 9 -8.46 10.12 -17.43
C PRO A 9 -7.74 10.89 -16.33
N PHE A 10 -6.41 10.81 -16.30
CA PHE A 10 -5.59 11.67 -15.44
C PHE A 10 -5.62 13.12 -15.95
N THR A 11 -5.88 14.08 -15.07
CA THR A 11 -5.88 15.52 -15.41
C THR A 11 -4.67 16.28 -14.84
N GLY A 12 -3.83 15.65 -14.00
CA GLY A 12 -2.65 16.27 -13.37
C GLY A 12 -1.32 15.76 -13.91
N ALA A 13 -0.28 16.61 -13.89
CA ALA A 13 1.11 16.22 -14.18
C ALA A 13 1.82 15.84 -12.88
N GLY A 14 2.62 14.76 -12.89
CA GLY A 14 3.35 14.29 -11.71
C GLY A 14 2.52 13.38 -10.79
N ASN A 15 1.85 12.37 -11.36
CA ASN A 15 1.03 11.44 -10.58
C ASN A 15 1.70 10.07 -10.50
N THR A 16 1.64 9.43 -9.33
CA THR A 16 1.92 7.99 -9.20
C THR A 16 0.60 7.22 -9.41
N CYS A 17 0.67 6.09 -10.11
CA CYS A 17 -0.48 5.23 -10.34
C CYS A 17 -0.09 3.77 -10.10
N VAL A 18 -0.93 3.10 -9.31
CA VAL A 18 -0.86 1.66 -9.10
C VAL A 18 -2.12 1.03 -9.69
N ILE A 19 -1.94 -0.07 -10.41
CA ILE A 19 -3.04 -0.88 -10.93
C ILE A 19 -2.77 -2.32 -10.54
N GLU A 20 -3.70 -2.96 -9.83
CA GLU A 20 -3.52 -4.34 -9.39
C GLU A 20 -4.82 -5.15 -9.56
N LEU A 21 -4.65 -6.43 -9.87
CA LEU A 21 -5.75 -7.39 -10.01
C LEU A 21 -6.09 -8.00 -8.66
N ALA A 22 -7.38 -8.09 -8.36
CA ALA A 22 -7.88 -8.73 -7.16
C ALA A 22 -9.05 -9.65 -7.45
N TYR A 23 -9.09 -10.78 -6.76
CA TYR A 23 -10.22 -11.71 -6.82
C TYR A 23 -11.05 -11.58 -5.55
N ASN A 24 -12.36 -11.35 -5.72
CA ASN A 24 -13.34 -11.37 -4.65
C ASN A 24 -13.99 -12.78 -4.62
N PRO A 25 -13.59 -13.67 -3.70
CA PRO A 25 -14.12 -15.03 -3.65
C PRO A 25 -15.60 -15.08 -3.24
N GLN A 26 -16.06 -14.16 -2.39
CA GLN A 26 -17.45 -14.15 -1.91
C GLN A 26 -18.45 -13.88 -3.03
N LYS A 27 -18.09 -12.99 -3.96
CA LYS A 27 -18.91 -12.59 -5.11
C LYS A 27 -18.51 -13.31 -6.39
N ASN A 28 -17.48 -14.15 -6.34
CA ASN A 28 -16.83 -14.78 -7.50
C ASN A 28 -16.57 -13.74 -8.61
N ASP A 29 -15.95 -12.62 -8.24
CA ASP A 29 -15.80 -11.45 -9.11
C ASP A 29 -14.34 -11.02 -9.20
N LEU A 30 -13.85 -10.84 -10.43
CA LEU A 30 -12.54 -10.27 -10.68
C LEU A 30 -12.65 -8.75 -10.67
N LYS A 31 -11.76 -8.10 -9.93
CA LYS A 31 -11.71 -6.66 -9.78
C LYS A 31 -10.35 -6.12 -10.14
N ILE A 32 -10.31 -4.88 -10.59
CA ILE A 32 -9.07 -4.12 -10.79
C ILE A 32 -9.16 -2.90 -9.90
N LEU A 33 -8.21 -2.74 -8.99
CA LEU A 33 -8.06 -1.50 -8.23
C LEU A 33 -7.07 -0.60 -8.97
N ARG A 34 -7.45 0.66 -9.11
CA ARG A 34 -6.58 1.74 -9.56
C ARG A 34 -6.46 2.75 -8.43
N LEU A 35 -5.24 3.01 -7.99
CA LEU A 35 -4.90 4.04 -7.02
C LEU A 35 -4.07 5.12 -7.72
N VAL A 36 -4.38 6.37 -7.42
CA VAL A 36 -3.69 7.53 -7.97
C VAL A 36 -3.38 8.49 -6.84
N SER A 37 -2.14 8.97 -6.79
CA SER A 37 -1.72 10.09 -5.94
C SER A 37 -1.14 11.20 -6.79
N PHE A 38 -1.28 12.42 -6.29
CA PHE A 38 -0.84 13.65 -6.96
C PHE A 38 0.20 14.29 -6.05
N PHE A 39 1.46 14.33 -6.48
CA PHE A 39 2.56 14.86 -5.65
C PHE A 39 2.21 16.27 -5.13
N PHE A 40 1.90 16.39 -3.85
CA PHE A 40 1.62 17.64 -3.12
C PHE A 40 0.47 18.52 -3.67
N LEU A 41 -0.34 18.03 -4.60
CA LEU A 41 -1.34 18.84 -5.31
C LEU A 41 -2.78 18.55 -4.87
N ASP A 42 -3.16 17.27 -4.83
CA ASP A 42 -4.54 16.83 -4.64
C ASP A 42 -4.61 15.57 -3.76
N GLU A 43 -5.81 15.26 -3.25
CA GLU A 43 -6.06 14.03 -2.51
C GLU A 43 -5.92 12.79 -3.39
N ALA A 44 -5.40 11.71 -2.82
CA ALA A 44 -5.34 10.42 -3.51
C ALA A 44 -6.74 9.92 -3.90
N GLU A 45 -6.85 9.37 -5.09
CA GLU A 45 -8.10 8.81 -5.63
C GLU A 45 -8.00 7.30 -5.80
N ALA A 46 -9.13 6.62 -5.59
CA ALA A 46 -9.27 5.19 -5.86
C ALA A 46 -10.46 4.91 -6.79
N GLU A 47 -10.25 4.01 -7.74
CA GLU A 47 -11.29 3.47 -8.60
C GLU A 47 -11.23 1.95 -8.64
N ILE A 48 -12.38 1.31 -8.70
CA ILE A 48 -12.48 -0.13 -8.83
C ILE A 48 -13.29 -0.50 -10.06
N TYR A 49 -12.71 -1.34 -10.90
CA TYR A 49 -13.44 -2.06 -11.94
C TYR A 49 -13.94 -3.37 -11.38
N SER A 50 -15.16 -3.74 -11.74
CA SER A 50 -15.72 -5.07 -11.47
C SER A 50 -16.08 -5.74 -12.79
N LEU A 51 -15.61 -6.98 -12.98
CA LEU A 51 -15.92 -7.75 -14.18
C LEU A 51 -17.41 -8.11 -14.23
N SER A 52 -18.01 -8.42 -13.07
CA SER A 52 -19.44 -8.76 -12.98
C SER A 52 -20.38 -7.64 -13.38
N THR A 53 -20.02 -6.38 -13.11
CA THR A 53 -20.81 -5.20 -13.48
C THR A 53 -20.30 -4.49 -14.72
N ASP A 54 -19.15 -4.92 -15.23
CA ASP A 54 -18.48 -4.36 -16.40
C ASP A 54 -18.26 -2.84 -16.33
N SER A 55 -17.99 -2.33 -15.12
CA SER A 55 -17.97 -0.89 -14.86
C SER A 55 -16.90 -0.47 -13.86
N TRP A 56 -16.38 0.74 -14.07
CA TRP A 56 -15.56 1.46 -13.11
C TRP A 56 -16.45 2.24 -12.14
N ARG A 57 -16.05 2.32 -10.89
CA ARG A 57 -16.65 3.23 -9.91
C ARG A 57 -15.58 3.80 -8.98
N LYS A 58 -15.77 5.04 -8.53
CA LYS A 58 -14.94 5.64 -7.48
C LYS A 58 -15.15 4.91 -6.15
N VAL A 59 -14.08 4.81 -5.37
CA VAL A 59 -14.08 4.32 -3.99
C VAL A 59 -13.48 5.40 -3.11
N VAL A 60 -14.12 5.67 -1.99
CA VAL A 60 -13.66 6.71 -1.07
C VAL A 60 -12.48 6.17 -0.25
N ILE A 61 -11.34 6.85 -0.34
CA ILE A 61 -10.24 6.69 0.61
C ILE A 61 -10.56 7.59 1.79
N SER A 62 -11.27 7.06 2.78
CA SER A 62 -11.64 7.84 3.96
C SER A 62 -10.50 7.80 4.96
N MET A 63 -9.92 8.95 5.30
CA MET A 63 -9.01 9.02 6.46
C MET A 63 -9.74 8.60 7.74
N GLU A 64 -11.08 8.70 7.81
CA GLU A 64 -11.86 8.20 8.95
C GLU A 64 -11.80 6.68 9.10
N SER A 65 -11.70 5.92 8.01
CA SER A 65 -11.50 4.46 8.09
C SER A 65 -10.07 4.08 8.45
N LEU A 66 -9.14 5.05 8.39
CA LEU A 66 -7.76 4.93 8.85
C LEU A 66 -7.57 5.42 10.31
N ARG A 67 -8.60 6.01 10.95
CA ARG A 67 -8.56 6.61 12.31
C ARG A 67 -8.41 5.58 13.44
N GLY A 68 -7.26 4.93 13.53
CA GLY A 68 -6.84 4.24 14.75
C GLY A 68 -6.52 5.22 15.89
N TYR A 69 -5.94 6.40 15.59
CA TYR A 69 -5.43 7.34 16.60
C TYR A 69 -5.42 8.79 16.07
N GLU A 70 -6.04 9.75 16.77
CA GLU A 70 -5.98 11.21 16.52
C GLU A 70 -6.61 11.83 15.23
N PRO A 71 -7.08 13.10 15.30
CA PRO A 71 -7.99 13.69 14.31
C PRO A 71 -7.33 14.29 13.06
N ASN A 72 -6.00 14.31 12.97
CA ASN A 72 -5.27 15.16 12.01
C ASN A 72 -4.25 14.39 11.16
N PHE A 73 -4.56 13.19 10.67
CA PHE A 73 -3.71 12.56 9.66
C PHE A 73 -3.90 13.28 8.31
N GLY A 74 -2.90 14.06 7.93
CA GLY A 74 -2.85 14.78 6.65
C GLY A 74 -3.00 13.90 5.41
N THR A 75 -3.22 14.55 4.27
CA THR A 75 -3.46 13.94 2.95
C THR A 75 -2.35 12.97 2.53
N ILE A 76 -2.75 11.84 1.92
CA ILE A 76 -1.81 10.93 1.23
C ILE A 76 -1.26 11.67 0.01
N PHE A 77 0.04 11.96 -0.01
CA PHE A 77 0.69 12.68 -1.09
C PHE A 77 1.50 11.78 -2.03
N ASP A 78 1.85 10.56 -1.59
CA ASP A 78 2.50 9.57 -2.45
C ASP A 78 2.03 8.14 -2.14
N ILE A 79 2.04 7.31 -3.17
CA ILE A 79 1.73 5.88 -3.13
C ILE A 79 2.83 5.18 -3.93
N ALA A 80 3.47 4.20 -3.29
CA ALA A 80 4.50 3.39 -3.91
C ALA A 80 3.96 2.69 -5.16
N GLN A 81 4.77 2.61 -6.21
CA GLN A 81 4.36 2.03 -7.49
C GLN A 81 4.14 0.51 -7.44
N THR A 82 4.45 -0.12 -6.31
CA THR A 82 4.35 -1.56 -6.09
C THR A 82 3.17 -1.89 -5.17
N CYS A 83 2.47 -2.97 -5.50
CA CYS A 83 1.34 -3.47 -4.75
C CYS A 83 1.33 -5.00 -4.78
N ILE A 84 0.79 -5.62 -3.74
CA ILE A 84 0.59 -7.06 -3.68
C ILE A 84 -0.82 -7.39 -3.21
N PHE A 85 -1.39 -8.46 -3.79
CA PHE A 85 -2.61 -9.06 -3.29
C PHE A 85 -2.29 -10.16 -2.27
N PHE A 86 -2.70 -9.97 -1.01
CA PHE A 86 -2.47 -10.92 0.08
C PHE A 86 -3.60 -10.84 1.11
N ASN A 87 -4.08 -11.99 1.59
CA ASN A 87 -5.18 -12.09 2.56
C ASN A 87 -6.41 -11.25 2.18
N GLU A 88 -6.90 -11.42 0.95
CA GLU A 88 -8.11 -10.75 0.43
C GLU A 88 -8.02 -9.22 0.36
N ALA A 89 -6.81 -8.68 0.51
CA ALA A 89 -6.53 -7.27 0.46
C ALA A 89 -5.36 -6.95 -0.47
N LEU A 90 -5.41 -5.76 -1.05
CA LEU A 90 -4.33 -5.16 -1.80
C LEU A 90 -3.52 -4.27 -0.86
N HIS A 91 -2.21 -4.47 -0.81
CA HIS A 91 -1.30 -3.75 0.08
C HIS A 91 -0.29 -2.96 -0.74
N THR A 92 -0.12 -1.69 -0.40
CA THR A 92 0.92 -0.80 -0.96
C THR A 92 1.44 0.12 0.15
N VAL A 93 2.63 0.68 -0.03
CA VAL A 93 3.14 1.71 0.89
C VAL A 93 2.59 3.07 0.45
N ALA A 94 2.14 3.87 1.42
CA ALA A 94 1.65 5.21 1.20
C ALA A 94 2.30 6.17 2.19
N ASP A 95 2.51 7.40 1.72
CA ASP A 95 3.11 8.49 2.50
C ASP A 95 2.06 9.58 2.73
N SER A 96 1.92 9.95 4.00
CA SER A 96 1.17 11.13 4.44
C SER A 96 2.11 12.17 5.02
N ASN A 97 1.59 13.38 5.26
CA ASN A 97 2.35 14.47 5.89
C ASN A 97 2.97 14.12 7.26
N HIS A 98 2.56 13.02 7.90
CA HIS A 98 3.02 12.66 9.24
C HIS A 98 3.92 11.42 9.25
N HIS A 99 3.60 10.43 8.43
CA HIS A 99 4.31 9.15 8.43
C HIS A 99 3.97 8.32 7.18
N SER A 100 4.83 7.33 6.97
CA SER A 100 4.66 6.25 6.00
C SER A 100 3.92 5.07 6.64
N PHE A 101 3.01 4.44 5.90
CA PHE A 101 2.23 3.29 6.37
C PHE A 101 1.90 2.34 5.22
N ILE A 102 1.41 1.14 5.54
CA ILE A 102 0.84 0.26 4.52
C ILE A 102 -0.64 0.58 4.37
N LEU A 103 -1.03 1.03 3.17
CA LEU A 103 -2.41 1.18 2.76
C LEU A 103 -2.94 -0.18 2.28
N SER A 104 -3.94 -0.71 2.98
CA SER A 104 -4.56 -2.00 2.71
C SER A 104 -6.00 -1.82 2.26
N PHE A 105 -6.32 -2.20 1.03
CA PHE A 105 -7.69 -2.21 0.50
C PHE A 105 -8.27 -3.62 0.54
N ASN A 106 -9.26 -3.88 1.39
CA ASN A 106 -9.94 -5.18 1.42
C ASN A 106 -10.98 -5.26 0.31
N VAL A 107 -10.91 -6.31 -0.49
CA VAL A 107 -11.67 -6.43 -1.75
C VAL A 107 -13.10 -6.92 -1.52
N ASN A 108 -13.36 -7.53 -0.36
CA ASN A 108 -14.66 -8.04 0.05
C ASN A 108 -15.56 -6.91 0.56
N ASP A 109 -15.09 -6.15 1.56
CA ASP A 109 -15.83 -5.02 2.14
C ASP A 109 -15.60 -3.69 1.41
N GLN A 110 -14.54 -3.60 0.60
CA GLN A 110 -14.15 -2.42 -0.17
C GLN A 110 -13.82 -1.22 0.73
N ILE A 111 -13.17 -1.50 1.85
CA ILE A 111 -12.72 -0.54 2.85
C ILE A 111 -11.19 -0.47 2.86
N PHE A 112 -10.67 0.76 2.90
CA PHE A 112 -9.26 1.04 3.14
C PHE A 112 -8.93 1.00 4.64
N ARG A 113 -7.80 0.38 4.95
CA ARG A 113 -7.24 0.26 6.29
C ARG A 113 -5.78 0.65 6.29
N GLU A 114 -5.33 1.14 7.42
CA GLU A 114 -3.94 1.44 7.68
C GLU A 114 -3.30 0.31 8.49
N ILE A 115 -2.08 -0.06 8.11
CA ILE A 115 -1.21 -0.90 8.94
C ILE A 115 0.06 -0.10 9.22
N MET A 116 0.23 0.29 10.48
CA MET A 116 1.36 1.09 10.96
C MET A 116 2.69 0.41 10.70
N LEU A 117 3.58 1.07 9.98
CA LEU A 117 4.99 0.65 9.91
C LEU A 117 5.66 0.76 11.29
N PRO A 118 6.75 0.01 11.53
CA PRO A 118 7.46 0.11 12.79
C PRO A 118 7.96 1.55 13.03
N PRO A 119 7.88 2.06 14.26
CA PRO A 119 8.50 3.35 14.57
C PRO A 119 10.00 3.28 14.28
N ASN A 120 10.54 4.35 13.69
CA ASN A 120 11.94 4.42 13.27
C ASN A 120 12.37 3.29 12.32
N TYR A 121 11.48 2.79 11.45
CA TYR A 121 11.81 1.68 10.52
C TYR A 121 13.01 1.99 9.60
N LEU A 122 13.35 3.27 9.47
CA LEU A 122 14.49 3.78 8.71
C LEU A 122 15.71 4.12 9.57
N ASP A 123 15.58 4.31 10.88
CA ASP A 123 16.67 4.68 11.82
C ASP A 123 17.67 5.73 11.28
N GLY A 124 17.15 6.73 10.55
CA GLY A 124 17.97 7.79 9.94
C GLY A 124 18.67 7.43 8.61
N VAL A 125 18.47 6.22 8.09
CA VAL A 125 19.03 5.79 6.79
C VAL A 125 18.16 6.31 5.64
N PRO A 126 18.75 6.97 4.62
CA PRO A 126 18.03 7.36 3.42
C PRO A 126 17.50 6.14 2.67
N VAL A 127 16.17 6.01 2.58
CA VAL A 127 15.51 4.97 1.79
C VAL A 127 15.02 5.54 0.46
N PHE A 128 15.32 4.81 -0.62
CA PHE A 128 14.95 5.22 -1.99
C PHE A 128 13.69 4.53 -2.48
N SER A 129 13.40 3.33 -1.95
CA SER A 129 12.22 2.57 -2.34
C SER A 129 11.80 1.64 -1.21
N THR A 130 10.48 1.52 -1.04
CA THR A 130 9.85 0.52 -0.20
C THR A 130 8.84 -0.26 -1.02
N GLU A 131 8.83 -1.58 -0.85
CA GLU A 131 7.97 -2.48 -1.61
C GLU A 131 7.30 -3.48 -0.68
N PRO A 132 5.98 -3.70 -0.80
CA PRO A 132 5.31 -4.73 -0.05
C PRO A 132 5.65 -6.11 -0.64
N ALA A 133 5.80 -7.09 0.24
CA ALA A 133 6.16 -8.46 -0.08
C ALA A 133 5.41 -9.46 0.80
N VAL A 134 5.38 -10.72 0.37
CA VAL A 134 4.92 -11.83 1.21
C VAL A 134 6.11 -12.69 1.58
N PHE A 135 6.40 -12.78 2.88
CA PHE A 135 7.49 -13.61 3.40
C PHE A 135 6.95 -14.59 4.44
N LYS A 136 7.15 -15.89 4.18
CA LYS A 136 6.71 -17.00 5.05
C LYS A 136 5.23 -16.88 5.47
N GLY A 137 4.37 -16.54 4.52
CA GLY A 137 2.92 -16.40 4.76
C GLY A 137 2.55 -15.18 5.61
N SER A 138 3.38 -14.15 5.63
CA SER A 138 3.09 -12.89 6.32
C SER A 138 3.42 -11.71 5.43
N LEU A 139 2.70 -10.61 5.65
CA LEU A 139 2.99 -9.35 4.99
C LEU A 139 4.33 -8.83 5.48
N ALA A 140 5.14 -8.34 4.56
CA ALA A 140 6.43 -7.75 4.85
C ALA A 140 6.72 -6.55 3.95
N ILE A 141 7.63 -5.69 4.38
CA ILE A 141 8.16 -4.59 3.57
C ILE A 141 9.62 -4.87 3.28
N LEU A 142 9.97 -4.83 2.01
CA LEU A 142 11.33 -4.72 1.52
C LEU A 142 11.67 -3.25 1.39
N PHE A 143 12.86 -2.85 1.84
CA PHE A 143 13.35 -1.50 1.64
C PHE A 143 14.76 -1.52 1.07
N TYR A 144 15.01 -0.52 0.23
CA TYR A 144 16.32 -0.22 -0.35
C TYR A 144 16.86 1.04 0.32
N ALA A 145 18.03 0.94 0.95
CA ALA A 145 18.69 2.05 1.61
C ALA A 145 20.15 2.17 1.15
N SER A 146 20.65 3.40 1.01
CA SER A 146 22.09 3.65 0.81
C SER A 146 22.70 4.13 2.11
N ASP A 147 23.86 3.59 2.45
CA ASP A 147 24.68 4.17 3.50
C ASP A 147 25.40 5.40 2.93
N ASP A 148 25.30 6.56 3.60
CA ASP A 148 25.94 7.80 3.15
C ASP A 148 27.47 7.64 3.21
N GLY A 149 28.06 7.23 2.09
CA GLY A 149 29.52 7.18 1.91
C GLY A 149 30.07 5.88 1.36
N ASP A 150 29.27 4.81 1.28
CA ASP A 150 29.68 3.56 0.64
C ASP A 150 28.62 3.14 -0.37
N ALA A 151 29.01 2.61 -1.54
CA ALA A 151 28.08 2.14 -2.56
C ALA A 151 27.33 0.85 -2.15
N SER A 152 27.27 0.57 -0.84
CA SER A 152 26.59 -0.57 -0.26
C SER A 152 25.10 -0.30 -0.18
N VAL A 153 24.36 -1.10 -0.93
CA VAL A 153 22.91 -1.20 -0.83
C VAL A 153 22.57 -2.12 0.33
N THR A 154 21.85 -1.60 1.32
CA THR A 154 21.27 -2.45 2.37
C THR A 154 19.86 -2.85 1.99
N TYR A 155 19.62 -4.16 1.96
CA TYR A 155 18.28 -4.72 1.93
C TYR A 155 17.86 -5.05 3.35
N GLY A 156 16.65 -4.68 3.72
CA GLY A 156 16.05 -5.20 4.94
C GLY A 156 14.62 -5.65 4.69
N LEU A 157 14.19 -6.60 5.52
CA LEU A 157 12.82 -7.06 5.56
C LEU A 157 12.21 -6.67 6.90
N TRP A 158 11.07 -5.99 6.87
CA TRP A 158 10.21 -5.79 8.03
C TRP A 158 8.99 -6.70 7.90
N ARG A 159 8.86 -7.70 8.78
CA ARG A 159 7.68 -8.58 8.80
C ARG A 159 6.62 -8.05 9.77
N SER A 160 5.39 -7.88 9.31
CA SER A 160 4.24 -7.68 10.19
C SER A 160 3.61 -9.02 10.56
N MET A 161 3.30 -9.22 11.84
CA MET A 161 2.47 -10.32 12.31
C MET A 161 1.09 -9.77 12.73
N VAL A 162 0.18 -9.57 11.78
CA VAL A 162 -1.21 -9.22 12.11
C VAL A 162 -1.98 -10.50 12.41
N TRP A 163 -2.43 -10.69 13.66
CA TRP A 163 -3.36 -11.76 14.03
C TRP A 163 -4.65 -11.14 14.61
N PRO A 164 -5.69 -10.92 13.78
CA PRO A 164 -6.91 -10.22 14.21
C PRO A 164 -7.67 -10.89 15.37
N SER A 165 -7.47 -12.19 15.62
CA SER A 165 -8.22 -12.93 16.63
C SER A 165 -7.63 -12.93 18.04
N LEU A 166 -6.45 -12.32 18.26
CA LEU A 166 -5.73 -12.43 19.55
C LEU A 166 -5.36 -11.08 20.20
N GLY A 167 -5.72 -9.94 19.61
CA GLY A 167 -5.50 -8.63 20.23
C GLY A 167 -4.03 -8.27 20.48
N LEU A 168 -3.10 -8.85 19.71
CA LEU A 168 -1.68 -8.55 19.81
C LEU A 168 -1.29 -7.38 18.89
N GLU A 169 -0.34 -6.58 19.36
CA GLU A 169 0.27 -5.44 18.64
C GLU A 169 1.11 -5.91 17.43
N ASN A 170 1.33 -5.00 16.48
CA ASN A 170 2.16 -5.25 15.30
C ASN A 170 3.61 -5.52 15.71
N ILE A 171 4.04 -6.79 15.68
CA ILE A 171 5.43 -7.17 15.94
C ILE A 171 6.21 -7.11 14.63
N TRP A 172 7.28 -6.32 14.66
CA TRP A 172 8.15 -6.04 13.54
C TRP A 172 9.54 -6.65 13.76
N MET A 173 10.10 -7.34 12.77
CA MET A 173 11.44 -7.92 12.83
C MET A 173 12.26 -7.47 11.62
N VAL A 174 13.45 -6.94 11.87
CA VAL A 174 14.45 -6.60 10.83
C VAL A 174 15.27 -7.84 10.50
N ILE A 175 15.29 -8.22 9.22
CA ILE A 175 16.24 -9.20 8.71
C ILE A 175 17.27 -8.46 7.88
N ARG A 176 18.53 -8.42 8.35
CA ARG A 176 19.67 -7.91 7.58
C ARG A 176 20.37 -9.09 6.87
N PRO A 177 20.77 -8.97 5.60
CA PRO A 177 21.66 -9.96 4.99
C PRO A 177 22.94 -10.06 5.81
N GLN A 178 23.37 -11.29 6.11
CA GLN A 178 24.70 -11.49 6.69
C GLN A 178 25.72 -11.29 5.57
N ASN A 179 26.69 -10.40 5.79
CA ASN A 179 27.84 -10.29 4.90
C ASN A 179 28.54 -11.65 4.88
N SER A 180 28.63 -12.25 3.69
CA SER A 180 29.38 -13.48 3.43
C SER A 180 30.88 -13.23 3.42
#